data_AF-A0A0F9TMV7-F1
#
_entry.id   AF-A0A0F9TMV7-F1
#
_cell.length_a   1.000
_cell.length_b   1.000
_cell.length_c   1.000
_cell.angle_alpha   90.00
_cell.angle_beta   90.00
_cell.angle_gamma   90.00
#
_symmetry.space_group_name_H-M   'P 1'
#
loop_
_entity.id
_entity.type
_entity.pdbx_description
1 polymer ?
#
loop_
_entity_poly.entity_id
_entity_poly.type
_entity_poly.pdbx_seq_one_letter_code
_entity_poly.pdbx_strand_id
1 'polypeptide(L)'
;MNRGKYSKELSDLSNLTYSEFKNTMETTISKFDRSFKTRGKIAIIISNKRDNGTLINIEQDINNLFQKYYTLRHKIIVPYHNTYEQTYKRAEKWSKRDFLLIGHRTLFIY
;
A
#
# COMPACT_ATOMS: atom_id res chain seq x y z
N MET A 1 9.91 16.79 -19.34
CA MET A 1 9.37 16.74 -17.95
C MET A 1 10.22 15.79 -17.12
N ASN A 2 11.03 16.32 -16.20
CA ASN A 2 11.90 15.56 -15.30
C ASN A 2 11.08 14.80 -14.24
N ARG A 3 10.85 13.49 -14.41
CA ARG A 3 10.14 12.62 -13.44
C ARG A 3 11.06 11.84 -12.48
N GLY A 4 12.37 12.10 -12.46
CA GLY A 4 13.34 11.19 -11.83
C GLY A 4 14.24 11.74 -10.72
N LYS A 5 14.08 12.99 -10.26
CA LYS A 5 15.00 13.57 -9.26
C LYS A 5 14.60 13.33 -7.80
N TYR A 6 13.32 13.11 -7.49
CA TYR A 6 12.86 12.94 -6.10
C TYR A 6 12.92 11.50 -5.56
N SER A 7 13.20 10.49 -6.40
CA SER A 7 13.20 9.08 -5.98
C SER A 7 14.58 8.53 -5.58
N LYS A 8 15.67 9.29 -5.76
CA LYS A 8 17.02 8.82 -5.40
C LYS A 8 17.41 9.17 -3.96
N GLU A 9 16.83 10.20 -3.37
CA GLU A 9 17.17 10.68 -2.02
C GLU A 9 16.24 10.15 -0.93
N LEU A 10 15.01 9.79 -1.28
CA LEU A 10 14.16 8.97 -0.43
C LEU A 10 14.50 7.52 -0.77
N SER A 11 15.17 6.82 0.15
CA SER A 11 15.32 5.36 0.07
C SER A 11 13.98 4.76 -0.35
N ASP A 12 13.92 4.17 -1.54
CA ASP A 12 12.67 3.62 -2.07
C ASP A 12 12.06 2.68 -1.03
N LEU A 13 10.83 2.97 -0.59
CA LEU A 13 10.13 2.15 0.40
C LEU A 13 9.97 0.70 -0.10
N SER A 14 10.14 0.47 -1.41
CA SER A 14 10.18 -0.85 -2.02
C SER A 14 11.28 -1.77 -1.50
N ASN A 15 12.38 -1.22 -0.98
CA ASN A 15 13.55 -1.99 -0.53
C ASN A 15 13.55 -2.28 0.97
N LEU A 16 12.56 -1.76 1.69
CA LEU A 16 12.44 -1.99 3.13
C LEU A 16 11.95 -3.40 3.41
N THR A 17 12.47 -4.01 4.47
CA THR A 17 11.82 -5.16 5.08
C THR A 17 10.42 -4.77 5.55
N TYR A 18 9.55 -5.76 5.74
CA TYR A 18 8.18 -5.47 6.17
C TYR A 18 8.13 -4.77 7.55
N SER A 19 9.08 -5.09 8.43
CA SER A 19 9.20 -4.45 9.74
C SER A 19 9.60 -2.98 9.61
N GLU A 20 10.63 -2.69 8.82
CA GLU A 20 11.08 -1.32 8.56
C GLU A 20 9.97 -0.50 7.90
N PHE A 21 9.26 -1.08 6.92
CA PHE A 21 8.11 -0.44 6.30
C PHE A 21 7.07 0.01 7.34
N LYS A 22 6.68 -0.88 8.27
CA LYS A 22 5.71 -0.52 9.33
C LYS A 22 6.22 0.60 10.23
N ASN A 23 7.48 0.53 10.67
CA ASN A 23 8.09 1.55 11.52
C ASN A 23 8.18 2.91 10.81
N THR A 24 8.53 2.90 9.52
CA THR A 24 8.56 4.11 8.68
C THR A 24 7.16 4.69 8.51
N MET A 25 6.14 3.86 8.32
CA MET A 25 4.74 4.33 8.24
C MET A 25 4.27 4.94 9.56
N GLU A 26 4.60 4.34 10.71
CA GLU A 26 4.24 4.87 12.05
C GLU A 26 4.94 6.21 12.33
N THR A 27 6.22 6.30 11.97
CA THR A 27 6.99 7.55 12.06
C THR A 27 6.41 8.61 11.14
N THR A 28 6.02 8.24 9.92
CA THR A 28 5.42 9.15 8.94
C THR A 28 4.10 9.71 9.46
N ILE A 29 3.19 8.86 9.91
CA ILE A 29 1.87 9.32 10.36
C ILE A 29 1.94 10.17 11.62
N SER A 30 2.79 9.81 12.59
CA SER A 30 2.96 10.61 13.81
C SER A 30 3.55 12.00 13.54
N LYS A 31 4.48 12.12 12.59
CA LYS A 31 4.99 13.42 12.13
C LYS A 31 3.95 14.21 11.36
N PHE A 32 3.23 13.52 10.47
CA PHE A 32 2.18 14.13 9.68
C PHE A 32 1.10 14.71 10.59
N ASP A 33 0.62 13.94 11.56
CA ASP A 33 -0.40 14.34 12.52
C ASP A 33 -0.04 15.61 13.31
N ARG A 34 1.19 15.70 13.80
CA ARG A 34 1.69 16.92 14.47
C ARG A 34 1.63 18.16 13.59
N SER A 35 1.76 18.00 12.27
CA SER A 35 1.82 19.09 11.30
C SER A 35 0.48 19.37 10.60
N PHE A 36 -0.47 18.43 10.65
CA PHE A 36 -1.67 18.48 9.83
C PHE A 36 -2.76 19.32 10.49
N LYS A 37 -3.37 20.22 9.73
CA LYS A 37 -4.47 21.06 10.23
C LYS A 37 -5.68 20.19 10.57
N THR A 38 -6.40 20.53 11.63
CA THR A 38 -7.57 19.83 12.19
C THR A 38 -8.74 19.54 11.24
N ARG A 39 -8.68 19.95 9.98
CA ARG A 39 -9.74 19.77 8.96
C ARG A 39 -9.27 19.08 7.67
N GLY A 40 -8.02 18.65 7.59
CA GLY A 40 -7.52 17.96 6.40
C GLY A 40 -8.08 16.53 6.31
N LYS A 41 -8.22 16.02 5.07
CA LYS A 41 -8.52 14.60 4.80
C LYS A 41 -7.24 13.89 4.39
N ILE A 42 -7.09 12.64 4.80
CA ILE A 42 -5.95 11.80 4.43
C ILE A 42 -6.46 10.64 3.59
N ALA A 43 -5.84 10.44 2.43
CA ALA A 43 -6.15 9.32 1.55
C ALA A 43 -4.91 8.44 1.35
N ILE A 44 -5.06 7.14 1.53
CA ILE A 44 -3.97 6.16 1.42
C ILE A 44 -4.39 5.07 0.45
N ILE A 45 -3.61 4.86 -0.59
CA ILE A 45 -3.78 3.73 -1.49
C ILE A 45 -2.75 2.66 -1.17
N ILE A 46 -3.20 1.44 -0.93
CA ILE A 46 -2.34 0.34 -0.51
C ILE A 46 -2.88 -0.99 -1.00
N SER A 47 -2.00 -1.95 -1.25
CA SER A 47 -2.37 -3.31 -1.62
C SER A 47 -1.67 -4.28 -0.69
N ASN A 48 -2.32 -5.41 -0.45
CA ASN A 48 -1.66 -6.58 0.11
C ASN A 48 -0.51 -7.03 -0.81
N LYS A 49 0.43 -7.77 -0.23
CA LYS A 49 1.51 -8.42 -0.99
C LYS A 49 1.50 -9.92 -0.77
N ARG A 50 2.21 -10.64 -1.63
CA ARG A 50 2.56 -12.04 -1.39
C ARG A 50 4.05 -12.17 -1.16
N ASP A 51 4.41 -12.98 -0.18
CA ASP A 51 5.78 -13.38 0.09
C ASP A 51 5.79 -14.90 0.24
N ASN A 52 6.60 -15.59 -0.57
CA ASN A 52 6.66 -17.05 -0.65
C ASN A 52 5.28 -17.75 -0.71
N GLY A 53 4.35 -17.20 -1.49
CA GLY A 53 2.99 -17.74 -1.66
C GLY A 53 1.99 -17.30 -0.60
N THR A 54 2.47 -16.92 0.59
CA THR A 54 1.65 -16.43 1.70
C THR A 54 1.19 -15.00 1.46
N LEU A 55 -0.11 -14.76 1.69
CA LEU A 55 -0.67 -13.41 1.64
C LEU A 55 -0.29 -12.65 2.91
N ILE A 56 0.32 -11.48 2.76
CA ILE A 56 0.60 -10.56 3.86
C ILE A 56 -0.43 -9.43 3.80
N ASN A 57 -1.22 -9.31 4.86
CA ASN A 57 -2.33 -8.37 4.97
C ASN A 57 -1.87 -6.96 5.38
N ILE A 58 -1.13 -6.31 4.48
CA ILE A 58 -0.63 -4.95 4.69
C ILE A 58 -1.78 -3.95 4.88
N GLU A 59 -2.90 -4.16 4.17
CA GLU A 59 -4.07 -3.28 4.25
C GLU A 59 -4.59 -3.17 5.69
N GLN A 60 -4.74 -4.30 6.38
CA GLN A 60 -5.20 -4.33 7.76
C GLN A 60 -4.18 -3.70 8.71
N ASP A 61 -2.90 -4.03 8.56
CA ASP A 61 -1.83 -3.49 9.42
C ASP A 61 -1.75 -1.97 9.34
N ILE A 62 -1.81 -1.41 8.12
CA ILE A 62 -1.78 0.04 7.92
C ILE A 62 -3.08 0.70 8.37
N ASN A 63 -4.23 0.07 8.17
CA ASN A 63 -5.47 0.61 8.72
C ASN A 63 -5.45 0.69 10.25
N ASN A 64 -5.02 -0.39 10.92
CA ASN A 64 -4.90 -0.41 12.38
C ASN A 64 -3.94 0.68 12.89
N LEU A 65 -2.85 0.91 12.18
CA LEU A 65 -1.89 1.96 12.50
C LEU A 65 -2.52 3.36 12.41
N PHE A 66 -3.22 3.66 11.32
CA PHE A 66 -3.81 4.99 11.10
C PHE A 66 -5.03 5.25 11.97
N GLN A 67 -5.77 4.21 12.36
CA GLN A 67 -6.89 4.33 13.29
C GLN A 67 -6.49 4.78 14.71
N LYS A 68 -5.20 4.70 15.06
CA LYS A 68 -4.68 5.30 16.31
C LYS A 68 -4.73 6.84 16.28
N TYR A 69 -4.74 7.45 15.09
CA TYR A 69 -4.64 8.90 14.89
C TYR A 69 -5.90 9.49 14.24
N TYR A 70 -6.55 8.76 13.35
CA TYR A 70 -7.69 9.24 12.57
C TYR A 70 -8.84 8.24 12.49
N THR A 71 -10.07 8.74 12.41
CA THR A 71 -11.24 7.89 12.16
C THR A 71 -11.37 7.55 10.68
N LEU A 72 -11.43 6.26 10.35
CA LEU A 72 -11.69 5.83 8.97
C LEU A 72 -13.09 6.28 8.54
N ARG A 73 -13.17 7.06 7.45
CA ARG A 73 -14.42 7.55 6.85
C ARG A 73 -14.89 6.65 5.72
N HIS A 74 -13.98 6.25 4.85
CA HIS A 74 -14.31 5.38 3.72
C HIS A 74 -13.21 4.36 3.46
N LYS A 75 -13.63 3.14 3.09
CA LYS A 75 -12.78 2.10 2.52
C LYS A 75 -13.31 1.80 1.12
N ILE A 76 -12.51 2.09 0.10
CA ILE A 76 -12.88 1.90 -1.30
C ILE A 76 -12.00 0.80 -1.88
N ILE A 77 -12.62 -0.23 -2.45
CA ILE A 77 -11.91 -1.28 -3.18
C ILE A 77 -11.69 -0.80 -4.61
N VAL A 78 -10.43 -0.69 -5.00
CA VAL A 78 -10.01 -0.24 -6.33
C VAL A 78 -9.48 -1.47 -7.08
N PRO A 79 -10.28 -2.09 -7.97
CA PRO A 79 -9.82 -3.24 -8.75
C PRO A 79 -8.64 -2.83 -9.65
N TYR A 80 -7.70 -3.74 -9.85
CA TYR A 80 -6.67 -3.57 -10.86
C TYR A 80 -7.32 -3.75 -12.24
N HIS A 81 -7.41 -2.69 -13.03
CA HIS A 81 -7.88 -2.77 -14.42
C HIS A 81 -6.70 -3.09 -15.34
N ASN A 82 -6.77 -4.21 -16.08
CA ASN A 82 -5.92 -4.59 -17.23
C ASN A 82 -4.49 -4.04 -17.20
N THR A 83 -3.79 -4.17 -16.07
CA THR A 83 -2.39 -3.78 -16.03
C THR A 83 -1.59 -4.78 -16.84
N TYR A 84 -0.55 -4.32 -17.54
CA TYR A 84 0.34 -5.19 -18.32
C TYR A 84 0.82 -6.41 -17.52
N GLU A 85 1.09 -6.21 -16.23
CA GLU A 85 1.46 -7.29 -15.31
C GLU A 85 0.36 -8.33 -15.11
N GLN A 86 -0.91 -7.94 -15.06
CA GLN A 86 -2.01 -8.89 -15.00
C GLN A 86 -2.16 -9.64 -16.31
N THR A 87 -2.04 -8.99 -17.46
CA THR A 87 -2.24 -9.63 -18.77
C THR A 87 -1.12 -10.62 -19.11
N TYR A 88 0.15 -10.25 -18.87
CA TYR A 88 1.30 -11.10 -19.17
C TYR A 88 1.50 -12.21 -18.12
N LYS A 89 1.34 -11.90 -16.82
CA LYS A 89 1.49 -12.93 -15.77
C LYS A 89 0.29 -13.88 -15.69
N ARG A 90 -0.89 -13.52 -16.25
CA ARG A 90 -2.08 -14.39 -16.35
C ARG A 90 -1.85 -15.64 -17.17
N ALA A 91 -1.20 -15.52 -18.32
CA ALA A 91 -1.13 -16.62 -19.27
C ALA A 91 -0.11 -17.71 -18.88
N GLU A 92 1.06 -17.33 -18.36
CA GLU A 92 2.14 -18.31 -18.11
C GLU A 92 2.26 -18.83 -16.67
N LYS A 93 1.87 -18.03 -15.66
CA LYS A 93 2.13 -18.38 -14.24
C LYS A 93 0.94 -18.98 -13.52
N TRP A 94 -0.28 -18.84 -14.04
CA TRP A 94 -1.49 -19.25 -13.32
C TRP A 94 -1.78 -20.73 -13.46
N SER A 95 -1.41 -21.36 -14.58
CA SER A 95 -1.51 -22.81 -14.76
C SER A 95 -0.57 -23.60 -13.83
N LYS A 96 0.40 -22.94 -13.19
CA LYS A 96 1.44 -23.57 -12.38
C LYS A 96 1.39 -23.19 -10.88
N ARG A 97 0.39 -22.46 -10.42
CA ARG A 97 0.32 -21.94 -9.04
C ARG A 97 -1.03 -22.21 -8.40
N ASP A 98 -1.02 -22.77 -7.19
CA ASP A 98 -2.23 -23.13 -6.42
C ASP A 98 -2.88 -21.94 -5.69
N PHE A 99 -2.70 -20.70 -6.14
CA PHE A 99 -3.23 -19.53 -5.42
C PHE A 99 -3.78 -18.41 -6.31
N LEU A 100 -4.83 -17.75 -5.80
CA LEU A 100 -5.51 -16.63 -6.46
C LEU A 100 -4.66 -15.35 -6.47
N LEU A 101 -4.72 -14.56 -7.54
CA LEU A 101 -4.07 -13.26 -7.57
C LEU A 101 -4.74 -12.23 -6.66
N ILE A 102 -3.93 -11.26 -6.21
CA ILE A 102 -4.43 -10.04 -5.59
C ILE A 102 -5.02 -9.17 -6.71
N GLY A 103 -6.36 -9.07 -6.74
CA GLY A 103 -7.11 -8.43 -7.83
C GLY A 103 -7.43 -6.95 -7.61
N HIS A 104 -7.07 -6.39 -6.45
CA HIS A 104 -7.39 -5.02 -6.09
C HIS A 104 -6.31 -4.38 -5.23
N ARG A 105 -6.39 -3.06 -5.11
CA ARG A 105 -5.80 -2.26 -4.04
C ARG A 105 -6.93 -1.57 -3.27
N THR A 106 -6.67 -1.20 -2.03
CA THR A 106 -7.62 -0.49 -1.18
C THR A 106 -7.23 0.97 -1.05
N LEU A 107 -8.21 1.86 -1.16
CA LEU A 107 -8.10 3.27 -0.85
C LEU A 107 -8.81 3.54 0.48
N PHE A 108 -8.04 3.88 1.51
CA PHE A 108 -8.55 4.34 2.79
C PHE A 108 -8.65 5.87 2.78
N ILE A 109 -9.78 6.40 3.28
CA ILE A 109 -9.98 7.83 3.49
C ILE A 109 -10.26 8.03 4.98
N TYR A 110 -9.41 8.83 5.61
CA TYR A 110 -9.51 9.27 7.00
C TYR A 110 -9.85 10.76 7.06
#